data_AF-A0A968TTS3-F1
#
_entry.id   AF-A0A968TTS3-F1
#
_cell.length_a   1.000
_cell.length_b   1.000
_cell.length_c   1.000
_cell.angle_alpha   90.00
_cell.angle_beta   90.00
_cell.angle_gamma   90.00
#
_symmetry.space_group_name_H-M   'P 1'
#
loop_
_entity.id
_entity.type
_entity.pdbx_description
1 polymer ?
#
loop_
_entity_poly.entity_id
_entity_poly.type
_entity_poly.pdbx_seq_one_letter_code
_entity_poly.pdbx_strand_id
1 'polypeptide(L)'
;MGAFHRVRAFLLALDLGVFHRHAHAVTVKEALGWSAVWIALGVSFSALVYRAYQDHWFGLGLTVDAVDGRVNDGPTATIKYLTGYVVEKSLSVDNIFVIAVLFSFFSVPARYQHRVLYWGILGALLMRGAMIGAGAALISRFHWILYFFGVLLIVTAIKMLSFDAEEVDPDKTPRCGWHGVSFRSARVSTASTS
;
A
#
# COMPACT_ATOMS: atom_id res chain seq x y z
N MET A 1 -19.42 15.15 14.41
CA MET A 1 -18.09 14.52 14.51
C MET A 1 -18.08 13.02 14.84
N GLY A 2 -18.92 12.50 15.75
CA GLY A 2 -18.79 11.10 16.23
C GLY A 2 -18.93 9.97 15.19
N ALA A 3 -19.66 10.18 14.09
CA ALA A 3 -19.84 9.16 13.05
C ALA A 3 -18.52 8.80 12.32
N PHE A 4 -17.70 9.80 11.99
CA PHE A 4 -16.46 9.58 11.24
C PHE A 4 -15.40 8.79 12.05
N HIS A 5 -15.29 9.06 13.36
CA HIS A 5 -14.41 8.30 14.25
C HIS A 5 -14.88 6.85 14.43
N ARG A 6 -16.20 6.62 14.52
CA ARG A 6 -16.79 5.28 14.64
C ARG A 6 -16.60 4.46 13.36
N VAL A 7 -16.77 5.07 12.19
CA VAL A 7 -16.53 4.40 10.90
C VAL A 7 -15.07 4.00 10.74
N ARG A 8 -14.12 4.86 11.11
CA ARG A 8 -12.70 4.48 11.12
C ARG A 8 -12.40 3.35 12.09
N ALA A 9 -12.87 3.44 13.34
CA ALA A 9 -12.65 2.40 14.33
C ALA A 9 -13.25 1.04 13.90
N PHE A 10 -14.42 1.07 13.26
CA PHE A 10 -15.07 -0.11 12.69
C PHE A 10 -14.27 -0.71 11.53
N LEU A 11 -13.85 0.12 10.56
CA LEU A 11 -13.01 -0.33 9.45
C LEU A 11 -11.66 -0.88 9.93
N LEU A 12 -11.06 -0.28 10.97
CA LEU A 12 -9.84 -0.77 11.62
C LEU A 12 -10.03 -2.15 12.24
N ALA A 13 -11.15 -2.37 12.95
CA ALA A 13 -11.46 -3.68 13.53
C ALA A 13 -11.70 -4.75 12.44
N LEU A 14 -12.27 -4.35 11.31
CA LEU A 14 -12.50 -5.21 10.14
C LEU A 14 -11.19 -5.60 9.44
N ASP A 15 -10.30 -4.63 9.21
CA ASP A 15 -8.98 -4.84 8.62
C ASP A 15 -8.12 -5.77 9.49
N LEU A 16 -8.25 -5.66 10.83
CA LEU A 16 -7.56 -6.49 11.80
C LEU A 16 -8.13 -7.91 11.95
N GLY A 17 -9.46 -8.05 11.85
CA GLY A 17 -10.15 -9.32 12.08
C GLY A 17 -10.10 -10.28 10.89
N VAL A 18 -9.92 -9.77 9.66
CA VAL A 18 -10.07 -10.55 8.43
C VAL A 18 -8.75 -11.09 7.87
N PHE A 19 -7.59 -10.57 8.28
CA PHE A 19 -6.32 -10.99 7.68
C PHE A 19 -5.73 -12.28 8.30
N HIS A 20 -6.19 -13.41 7.76
CA HIS A 20 -5.41 -14.62 7.58
C HIS A 20 -5.25 -14.90 6.07
N ARG A 21 -4.12 -15.51 5.71
CA ARG A 21 -3.82 -16.32 4.51
C ARG A 21 -2.85 -15.71 3.48
N HIS A 22 -1.65 -16.30 3.51
CA HIS A 22 -0.78 -16.66 2.39
C HIS A 22 -0.55 -15.61 1.29
N ALA A 23 0.56 -14.87 1.44
CA ALA A 23 1.18 -14.17 0.33
C ALA A 23 1.81 -15.19 -0.63
N HIS A 24 1.19 -15.38 -1.79
CA HIS A 24 1.87 -15.96 -2.96
C HIS A 24 2.71 -14.86 -3.60
N ALA A 25 3.99 -15.12 -3.88
CA ALA A 25 4.86 -14.15 -4.53
C ALA A 25 4.46 -14.03 -6.01
N VAL A 26 3.55 -13.10 -6.30
CA VAL A 26 3.21 -12.71 -7.68
C VAL A 26 4.41 -11.96 -8.25
N THR A 27 4.87 -12.36 -9.43
CA THR A 27 5.99 -11.69 -10.12
C THR A 27 5.61 -10.25 -10.45
N VAL A 28 6.56 -9.31 -10.37
CA VAL A 28 6.34 -7.86 -10.61
C VAL A 28 5.61 -7.59 -11.93
N LYS A 29 5.94 -8.33 -12.99
CA LYS A 29 5.29 -8.20 -14.31
C LYS A 29 3.81 -8.60 -14.30
N GLU A 30 3.47 -9.66 -13.57
CA GLU A 30 2.09 -10.11 -13.42
C GLU A 30 1.29 -9.13 -12.55
N ALA A 31 1.88 -8.66 -11.45
CA ALA A 31 1.27 -7.68 -10.56
C ALA A 31 0.99 -6.35 -11.25
N LEU A 32 1.92 -5.87 -12.10
CA LEU A 32 1.73 -4.67 -12.92
C LEU A 32 0.63 -4.87 -13.96
N GLY A 33 0.60 -6.03 -14.63
CA GLY A 33 -0.46 -6.37 -15.59
C GLY A 33 -1.84 -6.37 -14.93
N TRP A 34 -1.99 -7.03 -13.79
CA TRP A 34 -3.24 -7.03 -13.02
C TRP A 34 -3.62 -5.62 -12.56
N SER A 35 -2.66 -4.82 -12.08
CA SER A 35 -2.92 -3.44 -11.66
C SER A 35 -3.43 -2.57 -12.82
N ALA A 36 -2.83 -2.71 -14.01
CA ALA A 36 -3.26 -2.01 -15.20
C ALA A 36 -4.68 -2.39 -15.63
N VAL A 37 -5.04 -3.68 -15.55
CA VAL A 37 -6.40 -4.16 -15.84
C VAL A 37 -7.41 -3.54 -14.87
N TRP A 38 -7.12 -3.54 -13.56
CA TRP A 38 -8.01 -2.95 -12.56
C TRP A 38 -8.15 -1.44 -12.72
N ILE A 39 -7.06 -0.73 -13.06
CA ILE A 39 -7.09 0.70 -13.33
C ILE A 39 -7.92 0.99 -14.59
N ALA A 40 -7.68 0.25 -15.67
CA ALA A 40 -8.43 0.39 -16.91
C ALA A 40 -9.92 0.12 -16.70
N LEU A 41 -10.27 -0.89 -15.91
CA LEU A 41 -11.66 -1.18 -15.54
C LEU A 41 -12.28 -0.01 -14.77
N GLY A 42 -11.61 0.50 -13.72
CA GLY A 42 -12.09 1.63 -12.93
C GLY A 42 -12.25 2.93 -13.75
N VAL A 43 -11.34 3.20 -14.68
CA VAL A 43 -11.42 4.33 -15.61
C VAL A 43 -12.51 4.10 -16.65
N SER A 44 -12.64 2.89 -17.20
CA SER A 44 -13.72 2.58 -18.16
C SER A 44 -15.11 2.73 -17.52
N PHE A 45 -15.23 2.43 -16.22
CA PHE A 45 -16.45 2.66 -15.47
C PHE A 45 -16.77 4.15 -15.33
N SER A 46 -15.79 5.05 -15.33
CA SER A 46 -16.06 6.50 -15.37
C SER A 46 -16.79 6.93 -16.63
N ALA A 47 -16.53 6.29 -17.78
CA ALA A 47 -17.27 6.52 -19.01
C ALA A 47 -18.71 5.99 -18.94
N LEU A 48 -18.93 4.90 -18.19
CA LEU A 48 -20.27 4.43 -17.86
C LEU A 48 -21.01 5.40 -16.94
N VAL A 49 -20.32 5.96 -15.92
CA VAL A 49 -20.90 7.00 -15.05
C VAL A 49 -21.29 8.23 -15.87
N TYR A 50 -20.43 8.66 -16.79
CA TYR A 50 -20.72 9.79 -17.69
C TYR A 50 -21.99 9.53 -18.51
N ARG A 51 -22.08 8.38 -19.20
CA ARG A 51 -23.27 8.05 -20.01
C ARG A 51 -24.51 7.83 -19.15
N ALA A 52 -24.39 7.15 -18.02
CA ALA A 52 -25.51 6.88 -17.13
C ALA A 52 -26.14 8.17 -16.58
N TYR A 53 -25.32 9.17 -16.22
CA TYR A 53 -25.81 10.48 -15.77
C TYR A 53 -26.25 11.39 -16.93
N GLN A 54 -25.65 11.29 -18.11
CA GLN A 54 -26.05 12.08 -19.29
C GLN A 54 -27.39 11.60 -19.87
N ASP A 55 -27.57 10.30 -20.02
CA ASP A 55 -28.78 9.68 -20.57
C ASP A 55 -29.92 9.56 -19.53
N HIS A 56 -29.70 10.11 -18.32
CA HIS A 56 -30.60 10.00 -17.17
C HIS A 56 -31.06 8.55 -16.95
N TRP A 57 -30.12 7.62 -17.11
CA TRP A 57 -30.41 6.20 -17.06
C TRP A 57 -30.97 5.88 -15.67
N PHE A 58 -32.18 5.30 -15.60
CA PHE A 58 -32.91 5.02 -14.34
C PHE A 58 -33.29 6.28 -13.50
N GLY A 59 -33.30 7.48 -14.08
CA GLY A 59 -33.56 8.72 -13.33
C GLY A 59 -32.34 9.24 -12.54
N LEU A 60 -31.15 8.69 -12.80
CA LEU A 60 -29.89 9.24 -12.32
C LEU A 60 -29.70 10.65 -12.89
N GLY A 61 -29.22 11.58 -12.07
CA GLY A 61 -29.08 12.99 -12.49
C GLY A 61 -30.35 13.83 -12.40
N LEU A 62 -31.43 13.34 -11.76
CA LEU A 62 -32.61 14.17 -11.41
C LEU A 62 -32.68 14.52 -9.92
N THR A 63 -31.86 13.87 -9.10
CA THR A 63 -31.81 14.06 -7.65
C THR A 63 -30.78 15.11 -7.27
N VAL A 64 -31.14 15.99 -6.32
CA VAL A 64 -30.23 16.97 -5.74
C VAL A 64 -29.15 16.23 -4.95
N ASP A 65 -27.89 16.48 -5.31
CA ASP A 65 -26.76 15.76 -4.76
C ASP A 65 -26.38 16.28 -3.36
N ALA A 66 -26.08 15.38 -2.42
CA ALA A 66 -25.85 15.73 -1.01
C ALA A 66 -24.55 16.53 -0.76
N VAL A 67 -23.62 16.52 -1.72
CA VAL A 67 -22.31 17.18 -1.61
C VAL A 67 -22.38 18.65 -2.03
N ASP A 68 -23.10 18.97 -3.11
CA ASP A 68 -23.10 20.32 -3.72
C ASP A 68 -24.49 20.97 -3.79
N GLY A 69 -25.56 20.27 -3.40
CA GLY A 69 -26.93 20.80 -3.44
C GLY A 69 -27.43 21.11 -4.85
N ARG A 70 -26.80 20.53 -5.88
CA ARG A 70 -27.15 20.71 -7.29
C ARG A 70 -27.48 19.38 -7.95
N VAL A 71 -28.22 19.46 -9.05
CA VAL A 71 -28.45 18.34 -9.94
C VAL A 71 -27.13 18.03 -10.65
N ASN A 72 -26.71 16.76 -10.63
CA ASN A 72 -25.43 16.35 -11.21
C ASN A 72 -25.57 16.08 -12.71
N ASP A 73 -24.90 16.88 -13.52
CA ASP A 73 -24.68 16.57 -14.94
C ASP A 73 -23.61 15.47 -15.11
N GLY A 74 -23.61 14.80 -16.26
CA GLY A 74 -22.64 13.75 -16.63
C GLY A 74 -21.16 14.08 -16.31
N PRO A 75 -20.63 15.26 -16.69
CA PRO A 75 -19.27 15.66 -16.34
C PRO A 75 -19.02 15.76 -14.83
N THR A 76 -19.96 16.35 -14.10
CA THR A 76 -19.85 16.61 -12.65
C THR A 76 -19.86 15.29 -11.86
N ALA A 77 -20.74 14.35 -12.22
CA ALA A 77 -20.76 13.01 -11.63
C ALA A 77 -19.46 12.22 -11.91
N THR A 78 -18.94 12.34 -13.14
CA THR A 78 -17.69 11.69 -13.55
C THR A 78 -16.50 12.21 -12.76
N ILE A 79 -16.39 13.53 -12.58
CA ILE A 79 -15.32 14.14 -11.78
C ILE A 79 -15.41 13.66 -10.33
N LYS A 80 -16.60 13.66 -9.72
CA LYS A 80 -16.80 13.17 -8.34
C LYS A 80 -16.37 11.71 -8.17
N TYR A 81 -16.80 10.85 -9.10
CA TYR A 81 -16.40 9.45 -9.11
C TYR A 81 -14.88 9.31 -9.26
N LEU A 82 -14.27 10.02 -10.21
CA LEU A 82 -12.83 9.92 -10.47
C LEU A 82 -12.00 10.48 -9.31
N THR A 83 -12.42 11.59 -8.70
CA THR A 83 -11.81 12.15 -7.50
C THR A 83 -11.89 11.13 -6.36
N GLY A 84 -13.05 10.52 -6.11
CA GLY A 84 -13.19 9.47 -5.10
C GLY A 84 -12.30 8.27 -5.38
N TYR A 85 -12.29 7.79 -6.62
CA TYR A 85 -11.48 6.67 -7.07
C TYR A 85 -9.98 6.92 -6.87
N VAL A 86 -9.48 8.10 -7.27
CA VAL A 86 -8.07 8.47 -7.08
C VAL A 86 -7.73 8.58 -5.61
N VAL A 87 -8.57 9.23 -4.80
CA VAL A 87 -8.35 9.36 -3.35
C VAL A 87 -8.29 7.99 -2.67
N GLU A 88 -9.20 7.08 -3.02
CA GLU A 88 -9.22 5.71 -2.48
C GLU A 88 -7.96 4.94 -2.90
N LYS A 89 -7.54 5.05 -4.16
CA LYS A 89 -6.32 4.40 -4.65
C LYS A 89 -5.06 4.97 -4.00
N SER A 90 -4.92 6.28 -3.89
CA SER A 90 -3.77 6.92 -3.22
C SER A 90 -3.66 6.50 -1.74
N LEU A 91 -4.79 6.40 -1.04
CA LEU A 91 -4.83 5.99 0.36
C LEU A 91 -4.39 4.51 0.55
N SER A 92 -4.69 3.64 -0.41
CA SER A 92 -4.20 2.25 -0.41
C SER A 92 -2.70 2.13 -0.69
N VAL A 93 -2.17 2.97 -1.58
CA VAL A 93 -0.74 2.96 -1.98
C VAL A 93 0.15 3.50 -0.86
N ASP A 94 -0.30 4.53 -0.14
CA ASP A 94 0.38 5.11 1.02
C ASP A 94 0.73 4.03 2.07
N ASN A 95 -0.22 3.14 2.36
CA ASN A 95 -0.03 2.04 3.32
C ASN A 95 1.00 1.00 2.83
N ILE A 96 0.97 0.59 1.56
CA ILE A 96 1.91 -0.39 0.99
C ILE A 96 3.33 0.18 0.94
N PHE A 97 3.46 1.47 0.61
CA PHE A 97 4.73 2.15 0.49
C PHE A 97 5.50 2.25 1.81
N VAL A 98 4.81 2.59 2.89
CA VAL A 98 5.40 2.60 4.25
C VAL A 98 5.94 1.22 4.61
N ILE A 99 5.20 0.14 4.32
CA ILE A 99 5.61 -1.23 4.60
C ILE A 99 6.84 -1.62 3.75
N ALA A 100 6.87 -1.25 2.47
CA ALA A 100 7.98 -1.55 1.57
C ALA A 100 9.29 -0.87 2.03
N VAL A 101 9.23 0.40 2.43
CA VAL A 101 10.39 1.13 2.93
C VAL A 101 10.86 0.60 4.28
N LEU A 102 9.94 0.23 5.16
CA LEU A 102 10.30 -0.38 6.44
C LEU A 102 11.06 -1.71 6.25
N PHE A 103 10.63 -2.55 5.30
CA PHE A 103 11.36 -3.78 4.99
C PHE A 103 12.69 -3.58 4.29
N SER A 104 12.78 -2.59 3.40
CA SER A 104 14.04 -2.19 2.79
C SER A 104 15.03 -1.72 3.87
N PHE A 105 14.58 -0.86 4.78
CA PHE A 105 15.40 -0.32 5.86
C PHE A 105 15.93 -1.39 6.82
N PHE A 106 15.10 -2.39 7.18
CA PHE A 106 15.47 -3.41 8.17
C PHE A 106 16.09 -4.69 7.57
N SER A 107 16.17 -4.83 6.24
CA SER A 107 16.76 -6.01 5.56
C SER A 107 16.31 -7.36 6.19
N VAL A 108 15.02 -7.48 6.50
CA VAL A 108 14.49 -8.56 7.35
C VAL A 108 14.56 -9.91 6.62
N PRO A 109 15.24 -10.93 7.18
CA PRO A 109 15.29 -12.28 6.60
C PRO A 109 13.89 -12.89 6.44
N ALA A 110 13.62 -13.52 5.29
CA ALA A 110 12.31 -14.05 4.89
C ALA A 110 11.63 -14.97 5.94
N ARG A 111 12.43 -15.64 6.79
CA ARG A 111 11.95 -16.54 7.84
C ARG A 111 11.12 -15.84 8.94
N TYR A 112 11.32 -14.54 9.17
CA TYR A 112 10.62 -13.76 10.20
C TYR A 112 9.64 -12.73 9.63
N GLN A 113 9.58 -12.58 8.30
CA GLN A 113 8.74 -11.58 7.62
C GLN A 113 7.28 -11.65 8.05
N HIS A 114 6.67 -12.84 8.13
CA HIS A 114 5.25 -12.95 8.51
C HIS A 114 4.93 -12.41 9.92
N ARG A 115 5.82 -12.61 10.89
CA ARG A 115 5.59 -12.13 12.28
C ARG A 115 5.86 -10.63 12.39
N VAL A 116 6.95 -10.16 11.79
CA VAL A 116 7.29 -8.72 11.80
C VAL A 116 6.29 -7.92 10.98
N LEU A 117 5.81 -8.45 9.85
CA LEU A 117 4.76 -7.85 9.03
C LEU A 117 3.46 -7.71 9.81
N TYR A 118 3.04 -8.76 10.52
CA TYR A 118 1.81 -8.71 11.31
C TYR A 118 1.87 -7.65 12.41
N TRP A 119 2.92 -7.65 13.22
CA TRP A 119 3.10 -6.65 14.28
C TRP A 119 3.38 -5.24 13.74
N GLY A 120 4.06 -5.13 12.59
CA GLY A 120 4.37 -3.87 11.91
C GLY A 120 3.15 -3.22 11.29
N ILE A 121 2.33 -3.97 10.53
CA ILE A 121 1.05 -3.48 10.00
C ILE A 121 0.13 -3.08 11.15
N LEU A 122 -0.02 -3.94 12.16
CA LEU A 122 -0.85 -3.66 13.33
C LEU A 122 -0.42 -2.36 14.02
N GLY A 123 0.89 -2.17 14.23
CA GLY A 123 1.46 -0.97 14.82
C GLY A 123 1.26 0.28 13.96
N ALA A 124 1.56 0.20 12.65
CA ALA A 124 1.39 1.30 11.71
C ALA A 124 -0.08 1.72 11.56
N LEU A 125 -0.99 0.75 11.49
CA LEU A 125 -2.43 0.97 11.38
C LEU A 125 -3.01 1.60 12.66
N LEU A 126 -2.55 1.17 13.84
CA LEU A 126 -2.95 1.75 15.12
C LEU A 126 -2.43 3.19 15.26
N MET A 127 -1.16 3.44 14.93
CA MET A 127 -0.60 4.79 14.89
C MET A 127 -1.36 5.68 13.92
N ARG A 128 -1.75 5.16 12.75
CA ARG A 128 -2.56 5.88 11.76
C ARG A 128 -3.94 6.25 12.34
N GLY A 129 -4.62 5.31 13.00
CA GLY A 129 -5.88 5.58 13.69
C GLY A 129 -5.76 6.66 14.77
N ALA A 130 -4.71 6.57 15.59
CA ALA A 130 -4.42 7.53 16.65
C ALA A 130 -4.10 8.93 16.09
N MET A 131 -3.22 9.02 15.09
CA MET A 131 -2.84 10.29 14.43
C MET A 131 -4.03 10.96 13.74
N ILE A 132 -4.90 10.21 13.05
CA ILE A 132 -6.09 10.81 12.42
C ILE A 132 -7.08 11.28 13.50
N GLY A 133 -7.25 10.51 14.58
CA GLY A 133 -8.10 10.90 15.71
C GLY A 133 -7.62 12.17 16.41
N ALA A 134 -6.34 12.18 16.81
CA ALA A 134 -5.69 13.31 17.45
C ALA A 134 -5.58 14.52 16.52
N GLY A 135 -5.20 14.31 15.26
CA GLY A 135 -5.10 15.35 14.24
C GLY A 135 -6.43 16.04 13.98
N ALA A 136 -7.53 15.29 13.87
CA ALA A 136 -8.87 15.87 13.72
C ALA A 136 -9.25 16.76 14.92
N ALA A 137 -8.94 16.33 16.15
CA ALA A 137 -9.15 17.13 17.34
C ALA A 137 -8.23 18.37 17.40
N LEU A 138 -6.97 18.23 16.96
CA LEU A 138 -5.98 19.30 16.97
C LEU A 138 -6.29 20.39 15.94
N ILE A 139 -6.69 20.01 14.73
CA ILE A 139 -7.10 20.92 13.65
C ILE A 139 -8.31 21.77 14.08
N SER A 140 -9.26 21.19 14.81
CA SER A 140 -10.43 21.93 15.30
C SER A 140 -10.08 23.09 16.23
N ARG A 141 -8.90 23.06 16.86
CA ARG A 141 -8.42 24.10 17.78
C ARG A 141 -7.40 25.05 17.13
N PHE A 142 -6.56 24.55 16.23
CA PHE A 142 -5.46 25.32 15.64
C PHE A 142 -5.40 25.13 14.12
N HIS A 143 -6.11 25.97 13.37
CA HIS A 143 -6.18 25.88 11.91
C HIS A 143 -4.81 26.11 11.22
N TRP A 144 -3.90 26.86 11.84
CA TRP A 144 -2.53 27.05 11.33
C TRP A 144 -1.74 25.73 11.24
N ILE A 145 -2.09 24.73 12.06
CA ILE A 145 -1.42 23.43 12.08
C ILE A 145 -1.49 22.71 10.73
N LEU A 146 -2.52 23.00 9.92
CA LEU A 146 -2.68 22.43 8.58
C LEU A 146 -1.58 22.90 7.63
N TYR A 147 -1.20 24.18 7.68
CA TYR A 147 -0.10 24.69 6.86
C TYR A 147 1.23 24.06 7.26
N PHE A 148 1.47 23.91 8.57
CA PHE A 148 2.67 23.25 9.09
C PHE A 148 2.75 21.78 8.65
N PHE A 149 1.69 21.00 8.88
CA PHE A 149 1.64 19.60 8.44
C PHE A 149 1.73 19.48 6.91
N GLY A 150 1.11 20.39 6.17
CA GLY A 150 1.20 20.42 4.70
C GLY A 150 2.63 20.61 4.20
N VAL A 151 3.38 21.57 4.77
CA VAL A 151 4.79 21.78 4.43
C VAL A 151 5.63 20.57 4.84
N LEU A 152 5.41 20.02 6.03
CA LEU A 152 6.11 18.83 6.51
C LEU A 152 5.92 17.64 5.55
N LEU A 153 4.69 17.40 5.08
CA LEU A 153 4.37 16.33 4.13
C LEU A 153 5.07 16.50 2.78
N ILE A 154 5.11 17.73 2.25
CA ILE A 154 5.83 18.04 1.01
C ILE A 154 7.32 17.77 1.18
N VAL A 155 7.93 18.20 2.28
CA VAL A 155 9.34 17.96 2.57
C VAL A 155 9.63 16.45 2.67
N THR A 156 8.77 15.67 3.35
CA THR A 156 8.95 14.21 3.43
C THR A 156 8.81 13.52 2.09
N ALA A 157 7.85 13.95 1.24
CA ALA A 157 7.67 13.40 -0.09
C ALA A 157 8.91 13.65 -0.98
N ILE A 158 9.44 14.87 -0.96
CA ILE A 158 10.66 15.22 -1.71
C ILE A 158 11.85 14.40 -1.20
N LYS A 159 12.05 14.34 0.12
CA LYS A 159 13.16 13.59 0.73
C LYS A 159 13.12 12.10 0.33
N MET A 160 11.92 11.54 0.19
CA MET A 160 11.73 10.14 -0.18
C MET A 160 12.02 9.84 -1.64
N LEU A 161 11.74 10.79 -2.53
CA LEU A 161 12.13 10.71 -3.94
C LEU A 161 13.65 10.82 -4.15
N SER A 162 14.37 11.39 -3.18
CA SER A 162 15.83 11.56 -3.21
C SER A 162 16.62 10.45 -2.53
N PHE A 163 15.97 9.44 -1.94
CA PHE A 163 16.66 8.26 -1.46
C PHE A 163 16.81 7.28 -2.62
N ASP A 164 17.99 7.29 -3.25
CA ASP A 164 18.40 6.24 -4.17
C ASP A 164 18.38 4.89 -3.44
N ALA A 165 17.75 3.91 -4.07
CA ALA A 165 17.82 2.52 -3.66
C ALA A 165 19.25 2.04 -3.90
N GLU A 166 20.14 2.31 -2.96
CA GLU A 166 21.46 1.69 -2.93
C GLU A 166 21.22 0.18 -2.74
N GLU A 167 21.21 -0.53 -3.86
CA GLU A 167 21.31 -1.99 -3.90
C GLU A 167 22.53 -2.36 -3.06
N VAL A 168 22.29 -2.92 -1.88
CA VAL A 168 23.31 -3.66 -1.14
C VAL A 168 23.61 -4.89 -1.98
N ASP A 169 24.57 -4.71 -2.89
CA ASP A 169 25.21 -5.72 -3.72
C ASP A 169 25.77 -6.84 -2.81
N PRO A 170 25.15 -8.03 -2.77
CA PRO A 170 25.62 -9.14 -1.94
C PRO A 170 26.97 -9.72 -2.42
N ASP A 171 27.46 -9.32 -3.60
CA ASP A 171 28.67 -9.87 -4.20
C ASP A 171 29.96 -9.14 -3.81
N LYS A 172 29.90 -8.18 -2.88
CA LYS A 172 31.10 -7.58 -2.26
C LYS A 172 31.35 -8.10 -0.84
N THR A 173 31.20 -9.41 -0.66
CA THR A 173 31.94 -10.11 0.39
C THR A 173 33.32 -10.46 -0.20
N PRO A 174 34.44 -10.08 0.45
CA PRO A 174 35.77 -10.48 -0.04
C PRO A 174 35.81 -12.00 -0.09
N ARG A 175 36.33 -12.55 -1.21
CA ARG A 175 36.67 -13.97 -1.38
C ARG A 175 37.23 -14.54 -0.08
N CYS A 176 36.39 -15.23 0.70
CA CYS A 176 36.90 -16.18 1.67
C CYS A 176 37.27 -17.40 0.86
N GLY A 177 38.56 -17.53 0.55
CA GLY A 177 39.12 -18.64 -0.18
C GLY A 177 38.90 -19.94 0.57
N TRP A 178 37.84 -20.66 0.21
CA TRP A 178 37.78 -22.11 0.38
C TRP A 178 38.02 -22.74 -0.97
N HIS A 179 39.32 -22.84 -1.27
CA HIS A 179 39.84 -23.80 -2.22
C HIS A 179 39.25 -25.19 -1.90
N GLY A 180 38.67 -25.81 -2.93
CA GLY A 180 38.67 -27.25 -3.15
C GLY A 180 38.33 -28.14 -1.96
N VAL A 181 37.04 -28.31 -1.67
CA VAL A 181 36.59 -29.61 -1.14
C VAL A 181 36.44 -30.54 -2.33
N SER A 182 37.58 -31.09 -2.75
CA SER A 182 37.61 -32.26 -3.62
C SER A 182 36.96 -33.41 -2.89
N PHE A 183 35.77 -33.82 -3.33
CA PHE A 183 35.22 -35.13 -3.01
C PHE A 183 36.10 -36.19 -3.69
N ARG A 184 37.18 -36.59 -3.02
CA ARG A 184 37.93 -37.82 -3.32
C ARG A 184 37.80 -38.72 -2.11
N SER A 185 36.67 -39.41 -2.02
CA SER A 185 36.46 -40.48 -1.07
C SER A 185 37.31 -41.69 -1.47
N ALA A 186 37.84 -42.30 -0.43
CA ALA A 186 38.96 -43.22 -0.45
C ALA A 186 38.65 -44.52 -1.21
N ARG A 187 39.65 -44.94 -2.00
CA ARG A 187 39.86 -46.33 -2.40
C ARG A 187 40.04 -47.15 -1.12
N VAL A 188 39.01 -47.88 -0.71
CA VAL A 188 39.12 -48.94 0.28
C VAL A 188 39.85 -50.11 -0.38
N SER A 189 41.15 -50.20 -0.08
CA SER A 189 41.95 -51.40 -0.27
C SER A 189 41.84 -52.21 1.02
N THR A 190 40.92 -53.17 1.06
CA THR A 190 40.96 -54.26 2.04
C THR A 190 41.23 -55.55 1.30
N ALA A 191 42.40 -56.09 1.61
CA ALA A 191 42.86 -57.46 1.44
C ALA A 191 41.73 -58.51 1.27
N SER A 192 41.80 -59.27 0.17
CA SER A 192 41.44 -60.69 0.20
C SER A 192 42.74 -61.48 0.16
N THR A 193 43.14 -61.93 1.34
CA THR A 193 44.05 -63.06 1.53
C THR A 193 43.31 -64.35 1.13
N SER A 194 44.11 -65.31 0.63
CA SER A 194 43.81 -66.74 0.42
C SER A 194 43.34 -67.14 -0.98
#